data_AF-A5V0I8-F1
#
_entry.id   AF-A5V0I8-F1
#
_cell.length_a   1.000
_cell.length_b   1.000
_cell.length_c   1.000
_cell.angle_alpha   90.00
_cell.angle_beta   90.00
_cell.angle_gamma   90.00
#
_symmetry.space_group_name_H-M   'P 1'
#
loop_
_entity.id
_entity.type
_entity.pdbx_description
1 polymer ?
#
loop_
_entity_poly.entity_id
_entity_poly.type
_entity_poly.pdbx_seq_one_letter_code
_entity_poly.pdbx_strand_id
1 'polypeptide(L)'
;MEREGKPYDIEEIAPGRFIVRDPRANTILKREGDLEGQFFTLRSWRREGLLARLRGRGFRVLTLEDRIRRLPPLPAPLPTGSSFWLPLPDDERWSVFDPQHLDWTPVPVEMRDGIAGCVIRQGQVIRRRRGRGVPRYALVAAGATLRTIDETEALLHGYARATPARLTARRDGERIVLPAHPLPPPHRRLLREMAIDTLDDCLVIETKAWALAQEIYAGLGILLTLEKQAEAK
;
A
#
# COMPACT_ATOMS: atom_id res chain seq x y z
N MET A 1 -15.98 -10.63 -13.83
CA MET A 1 -17.37 -10.46 -13.36
C MET A 1 -17.52 -11.25 -12.07
N GLU A 2 -16.96 -10.74 -10.97
CA GLU A 2 -17.06 -11.38 -9.67
C GLU A 2 -18.43 -11.05 -9.06
N ARG A 3 -19.17 -12.08 -8.66
CA ARG A 3 -20.44 -11.92 -7.95
C ARG A 3 -20.18 -11.13 -6.67
N GLU A 4 -20.80 -9.94 -6.56
CA GLU A 4 -20.90 -9.18 -5.31
C GLU A 4 -21.51 -10.09 -4.24
N GLY A 5 -20.64 -10.67 -3.40
CA GLY A 5 -21.06 -11.35 -2.19
C GLY A 5 -21.77 -10.34 -1.29
N LYS A 6 -22.84 -10.77 -0.60
CA LYS A 6 -23.56 -9.93 0.37
C LYS A 6 -22.57 -9.11 1.23
N PRO A 7 -22.85 -7.83 1.49
CA PRO A 7 -21.99 -7.01 2.34
C PRO A 7 -21.76 -7.68 3.70
N TYR A 8 -20.61 -7.41 4.32
CA TYR A 8 -20.34 -7.87 5.68
C TYR A 8 -21.32 -7.23 6.65
N ASP A 9 -21.76 -7.99 7.65
CA ASP A 9 -22.69 -7.49 8.66
C ASP A 9 -22.02 -6.41 9.52
N ILE A 10 -20.71 -6.55 9.71
CA ILE A 10 -19.87 -5.64 10.48
C ILE A 10 -18.51 -5.51 9.77
N GLU A 11 -18.03 -4.29 9.62
CA GLU A 11 -16.76 -3.99 8.93
C GLU A 11 -15.92 -3.04 9.79
N GLU A 12 -14.67 -3.41 10.07
CA GLU A 12 -13.73 -2.53 10.76
C GLU A 12 -13.10 -1.54 9.78
N ILE A 13 -13.22 -0.26 10.10
CA ILE A 13 -12.76 0.85 9.26
C ILE A 13 -11.54 1.57 9.84
N ALA A 14 -11.34 1.49 11.15
CA ALA A 14 -10.15 1.93 11.86
C ALA A 14 -9.99 1.04 13.10
N PRO A 15 -8.80 0.97 13.74
CA PRO A 15 -8.61 0.09 14.89
C PRO A 15 -9.62 0.36 16.00
N GLY A 16 -10.48 -0.64 16.25
CA GLY A 16 -11.57 -0.55 17.24
C GLY A 16 -12.80 0.22 16.79
N ARG A 17 -12.88 0.67 15.52
CA ARG A 17 -14.02 1.40 14.95
C ARG A 17 -14.63 0.61 13.80
N PHE A 18 -15.93 0.37 13.89
CA PHE A 18 -16.66 -0.52 13.00
C PHE A 18 -17.89 0.17 12.39
N ILE A 19 -18.21 -0.19 11.16
CA ILE A 19 -19.53 0.03 10.55
C ILE A 19 -20.37 -1.21 10.81
N VAL A 20 -21.55 -1.02 11.39
CA VAL A 20 -22.54 -2.05 11.71
C VAL A 20 -23.69 -1.92 10.74
N ARG A 21 -23.81 -2.89 9.83
CA ARG A 21 -24.89 -2.94 8.84
C ARG A 21 -26.06 -3.79 9.32
N ASP A 22 -25.79 -4.79 10.16
CA ASP A 22 -26.82 -5.62 10.80
C ASP A 22 -27.12 -5.16 12.24
N PRO A 23 -28.29 -4.55 12.49
CA PRO A 23 -28.63 -4.01 13.81
C PRO A 23 -28.82 -5.09 14.88
N ARG A 24 -28.94 -6.38 14.51
CA ARG A 24 -29.02 -7.48 15.49
C ARG A 24 -27.77 -7.54 16.36
N ALA A 25 -26.62 -7.09 15.84
CA ALA A 25 -25.37 -7.02 16.59
C ALA A 25 -25.40 -5.99 17.72
N ASN A 26 -26.27 -4.98 17.68
CA ASN A 26 -26.30 -3.87 18.63
C ASN A 26 -26.48 -4.33 20.08
N THR A 27 -27.21 -5.43 20.32
CA THR A 27 -27.40 -6.01 21.66
C THR A 27 -26.09 -6.42 22.32
N ILE A 28 -25.11 -6.86 21.52
CA ILE A 28 -23.78 -7.26 21.95
C ILE A 28 -22.89 -6.02 22.08
N LEU A 29 -22.93 -5.16 21.06
CA LEU A 29 -22.05 -4.00 20.94
C LEU A 29 -22.31 -2.94 22.02
N LYS A 30 -23.57 -2.71 22.42
CA LYS A 30 -23.95 -1.75 23.47
C LYS A 30 -23.21 -1.94 24.80
N ARG A 31 -22.77 -3.16 25.11
CA ARG A 31 -22.07 -3.48 26.37
C ARG A 31 -20.55 -3.29 26.28
N GLU A 32 -20.02 -3.07 25.08
CA GLU A 32 -18.58 -3.14 24.79
C GLU A 32 -18.01 -1.79 24.39
N GLY A 33 -18.86 -0.85 23.96
CA GLY A 33 -18.43 0.42 23.43
C GLY A 33 -19.59 1.38 23.15
N ASP A 34 -19.32 2.38 22.35
CA ASP A 34 -20.27 3.44 21.99
C ASP A 34 -20.85 3.19 20.60
N LEU A 35 -22.16 3.34 20.46
CA LEU A 35 -22.88 3.22 19.20
C LEU A 35 -23.43 4.58 18.80
N GLU A 36 -23.04 5.04 17.62
CA GLU A 36 -23.49 6.29 17.02
C GLU A 36 -24.01 6.01 15.61
N GLY A 37 -25.33 5.89 15.47
CA GLY A 37 -25.96 5.49 14.21
C GLY A 37 -25.52 4.08 13.79
N GLN A 38 -24.82 3.99 12.65
CA GLN A 38 -24.24 2.74 12.14
C GLN A 38 -22.79 2.52 12.61
N PHE A 39 -22.19 3.48 13.32
CA PHE A 39 -20.81 3.34 13.78
C PHE A 39 -20.76 2.77 15.20
N PHE A 40 -19.82 1.88 15.41
CA PHE A 40 -19.49 1.34 16.72
C PHE A 40 -18.02 1.64 17.03
N THR A 41 -17.76 2.23 18.20
CA THR A 41 -16.41 2.47 18.72
C THR A 41 -16.21 1.63 19.96
N LEU A 42 -15.25 0.72 19.91
CA LEU A 42 -14.89 -0.14 21.03
C LEU A 42 -14.21 0.67 22.13
N ARG A 43 -14.76 0.61 23.36
CA ARG A 43 -14.15 1.25 24.54
C ARG A 43 -13.11 0.34 25.22
N SER A 44 -13.28 -0.97 25.11
CA SER A 44 -12.46 -1.95 25.81
C SER A 44 -11.23 -2.38 25.00
N TRP A 45 -10.16 -2.80 25.69
CA TRP A 45 -9.00 -3.42 25.05
C TRP A 45 -9.26 -4.85 24.56
N ARG A 46 -10.43 -5.44 24.83
CA ARG A 46 -10.75 -6.85 24.55
C ARG A 46 -11.34 -7.07 23.15
N ARG A 47 -10.71 -6.49 22.13
CA ARG A 47 -11.12 -6.59 20.72
C ARG A 47 -11.32 -8.05 20.28
N GLU A 48 -10.34 -8.92 20.52
CA GLU A 48 -10.41 -10.33 20.10
C GLU A 48 -11.59 -11.07 20.70
N GLY A 49 -11.89 -10.83 21.97
CA GLY A 49 -13.05 -11.41 22.64
C GLY A 49 -14.37 -10.96 22.01
N LEU A 50 -14.48 -9.68 21.64
CA LEU A 50 -15.65 -9.15 20.93
C LEU A 50 -15.82 -9.83 19.57
N LEU A 51 -14.75 -9.87 18.77
CA LEU A 51 -14.77 -10.47 17.44
C LEU A 51 -15.15 -11.95 17.49
N ALA A 52 -14.61 -12.70 18.46
CA ALA A 52 -14.96 -14.10 18.67
C ALA A 52 -16.45 -14.28 19.01
N ARG A 53 -17.02 -13.42 19.87
CA ARG A 53 -18.45 -13.47 20.21
C ARG A 53 -19.35 -13.12 19.03
N LEU A 54 -18.98 -12.13 18.22
CA LEU A 54 -19.73 -11.74 17.03
C LEU A 54 -19.73 -12.88 16.01
N ARG A 55 -18.55 -13.44 15.69
CA ARG A 55 -18.42 -14.59 14.79
C ARG A 55 -19.15 -15.82 15.32
N GLY A 56 -19.06 -16.09 16.63
CA GLY A 56 -19.77 -17.20 17.29
C GLY A 56 -21.30 -17.08 17.25
N ARG A 57 -21.84 -15.87 17.05
CA ARG A 57 -23.27 -15.63 16.80
C ARG A 57 -23.64 -15.58 15.31
N GLY A 58 -22.71 -15.94 14.42
CA GLY A 58 -22.95 -16.06 12.99
C GLY A 58 -22.84 -14.74 12.21
N PHE A 59 -22.37 -13.65 12.82
CA PHE A 59 -22.14 -12.40 12.08
C PHE A 59 -20.90 -12.52 11.20
N ARG A 60 -21.02 -12.06 9.96
CA ARG A 60 -19.91 -11.90 9.02
C ARG A 60 -19.17 -10.61 9.34
N VAL A 61 -18.04 -10.74 10.04
CA VAL A 61 -17.18 -9.62 10.43
C VAL A 61 -15.98 -9.54 9.49
N LEU A 62 -15.75 -8.38 8.89
CA LEU A 62 -14.54 -8.04 8.15
C LEU A 62 -13.64 -7.15 9.01
N THR A 63 -12.48 -7.63 9.41
CA THR A 63 -11.51 -6.83 10.18
C THR A 63 -10.44 -6.18 9.32
N LEU A 64 -9.66 -5.26 9.89
CA LEU A 64 -8.49 -4.72 9.20
C LEU A 64 -7.47 -5.81 8.86
N GLU A 65 -7.23 -6.79 9.74
CA GLU A 65 -6.34 -7.93 9.45
C GLU A 65 -6.88 -8.81 8.32
N ASP A 66 -8.20 -9.02 8.25
CA ASP A 66 -8.82 -9.71 7.11
C ASP A 66 -8.56 -8.99 5.79
N ARG A 67 -8.54 -7.65 5.82
CA ARG A 67 -8.26 -6.81 4.64
C ARG A 67 -6.77 -6.80 4.29
N ILE A 68 -5.88 -6.77 5.28
CA ILE A 68 -4.43 -6.92 5.10
C ILE A 68 -4.12 -8.25 4.43
N ARG A 69 -4.71 -9.36 4.91
CA ARG A 69 -4.54 -10.69 4.31
C ARG A 69 -5.04 -10.81 2.87
N ARG A 70 -5.89 -9.89 2.41
CA ARG A 70 -6.41 -9.83 1.03
C ARG A 70 -5.61 -8.89 0.14
N LEU A 71 -4.62 -8.18 0.68
CA LEU A 71 -3.76 -7.35 -0.15
C LEU A 71 -3.02 -8.22 -1.18
N PRO A 72 -2.84 -7.73 -2.42
CA PRO A 72 -2.07 -8.45 -3.41
C PRO A 72 -0.65 -8.75 -2.88
N PRO A 73 -0.21 -10.02 -2.87
CA PRO A 73 1.12 -10.36 -2.38
C PRO A 73 2.19 -9.90 -3.37
N LEU A 74 3.44 -9.81 -2.90
CA LEU A 74 4.57 -9.63 -3.81
C LEU A 74 4.69 -10.80 -4.79
N PRO A 75 4.87 -10.53 -6.10
CA PRO A 75 5.25 -11.56 -7.04
C PRO A 75 6.67 -12.04 -6.76
N ALA A 76 7.04 -13.20 -7.31
CA ALA A 76 8.44 -13.62 -7.32
C ALA A 76 9.30 -12.57 -8.07
N PRO A 77 10.51 -12.25 -7.56
CA PRO A 77 11.41 -11.32 -8.24
C PRO A 77 11.75 -11.83 -9.63
N LEU A 78 11.57 -10.97 -10.63
CA LEU A 78 11.99 -11.28 -11.99
C LEU A 78 13.52 -11.14 -12.10
N PRO A 79 14.20 -12.05 -12.83
CA PRO A 79 15.62 -11.92 -13.06
C PRO A 79 15.92 -10.62 -13.80
N THR A 80 16.96 -9.91 -13.34
CA THR A 80 17.48 -8.76 -14.09
C THR A 80 18.29 -9.33 -15.25
N GLY A 81 17.76 -9.18 -16.46
CA GLY A 81 18.37 -9.70 -17.68
C GLY A 81 19.11 -8.63 -18.47
N SER A 82 19.20 -8.86 -19.78
CA SER A 82 19.93 -8.00 -20.71
C SER A 82 19.47 -6.55 -20.70
N SER A 83 20.40 -5.65 -21.01
CA SER A 83 20.10 -4.24 -21.28
C SER A 83 19.71 -4.06 -22.75
N PHE A 84 18.74 -3.21 -23.00
CA PHE A 84 18.27 -2.85 -24.33
C PHE A 84 18.24 -1.33 -24.45
N TRP A 85 18.65 -0.80 -25.61
CA TRP A 85 18.40 0.59 -25.94
C TRP A 85 17.08 0.68 -26.70
N LEU A 86 16.19 1.56 -26.27
CA LEU A 86 14.93 1.84 -26.96
C LEU A 86 14.84 3.32 -27.34
N PRO A 87 14.35 3.65 -28.55
CA PRO A 87 14.03 5.03 -28.90
C PRO A 87 12.90 5.55 -27.99
N LEU A 88 13.04 6.80 -27.55
CA LEU A 88 12.04 7.48 -26.74
C LEU A 88 11.09 8.26 -27.65
N PRO A 89 9.76 8.20 -27.42
CA PRO A 89 8.82 9.09 -28.09
C PRO A 89 9.06 10.55 -27.68
N ASP A 90 8.95 11.48 -28.64
CA ASP A 90 9.25 12.91 -28.47
C ASP A 90 8.49 13.61 -27.32
N ASP A 91 7.33 13.07 -26.92
CA ASP A 91 6.42 13.66 -25.92
C ASP A 91 6.33 12.89 -24.60
N GLU A 92 7.18 11.87 -24.40
CA GLU A 92 7.04 10.94 -23.28
C GLU A 92 8.28 10.90 -22.38
N ARG A 93 8.07 11.13 -21.09
CA ARG A 93 9.10 10.93 -20.07
C ARG A 93 8.96 9.54 -19.48
N TRP A 94 10.06 8.81 -19.46
CA TRP A 94 10.12 7.47 -18.87
C TRP A 94 10.86 7.55 -17.53
N SER A 95 10.33 6.88 -16.53
CA SER A 95 10.96 6.65 -15.23
C SER A 95 11.00 5.16 -14.95
N VAL A 96 12.02 4.68 -14.25
CA VAL A 96 12.06 3.31 -13.73
C VAL A 96 11.81 3.33 -12.23
N PHE A 97 11.20 2.27 -11.71
CA PHE A 97 11.13 2.11 -10.26
C PHE A 97 12.52 1.74 -9.73
N ASP A 98 13.05 2.55 -8.83
CA ASP A 98 14.32 2.35 -8.16
C ASP A 98 14.08 1.50 -6.88
N PRO A 99 14.54 0.24 -6.85
CA PRO A 99 14.32 -0.63 -5.70
C PRO A 99 15.17 -0.24 -4.48
N GLN A 100 16.16 0.65 -4.61
CA GLN A 100 16.97 1.12 -3.49
C GLN A 100 16.31 2.27 -2.75
N HIS A 101 15.80 3.25 -3.50
CA HIS A 101 15.13 4.43 -2.93
C HIS A 101 13.61 4.27 -2.81
N LEU A 102 13.06 3.19 -3.38
CA LEU A 102 11.63 2.88 -3.41
C LEU A 102 10.81 4.02 -4.04
N ASP A 103 11.31 4.59 -5.13
CA ASP A 103 10.66 5.69 -5.85
C ASP A 103 10.90 5.61 -7.36
N TRP A 104 10.22 6.46 -8.12
CA TRP A 104 10.35 6.56 -9.56
C TRP A 104 11.46 7.51 -9.98
N THR A 105 12.55 6.96 -10.51
CA THR A 105 13.69 7.74 -11.00
C THR A 105 13.61 7.92 -12.52
N PRO A 106 13.76 9.15 -13.06
CA PRO A 106 13.82 9.38 -14.50
C PRO A 106 14.92 8.54 -15.16
N VAL A 107 14.63 7.93 -16.31
CA VAL A 107 15.66 7.23 -17.08
C VAL A 107 16.52 8.26 -17.82
N PRO A 108 17.86 8.15 -17.77
CA PRO A 108 18.74 9.01 -18.57
C PRO A 108 18.45 8.87 -20.06
N VAL A 109 18.43 10.00 -20.76
CA VAL A 109 18.29 10.05 -22.22
C VAL A 109 19.67 10.00 -22.86
N GLU A 110 19.86 9.10 -23.82
CA GLU A 110 21.06 8.95 -24.63
C GLU A 110 20.74 9.23 -26.10
N MET A 111 21.64 9.92 -26.80
CA MET A 111 21.56 10.10 -28.24
C MET A 111 22.35 8.98 -28.94
N ARG A 112 21.71 8.27 -29.88
CA ARG A 112 22.38 7.32 -30.81
C ARG A 112 21.94 7.62 -32.23
N ASP A 113 22.89 7.89 -33.11
CA ASP A 113 22.65 8.23 -34.51
C ASP A 113 21.61 9.34 -34.71
N GLY A 114 21.63 10.36 -33.83
CA GLY A 114 20.68 11.48 -33.85
C GLY A 114 19.30 11.19 -33.25
N ILE A 115 19.06 9.98 -32.75
CA ILE A 115 17.79 9.58 -32.11
C ILE A 115 17.95 9.59 -30.59
N ALA A 116 17.01 10.25 -29.90
CA ALA A 116 16.91 10.20 -28.45
C ALA A 116 16.32 8.86 -28.01
N GLY A 117 16.98 8.20 -27.08
CA GLY A 117 16.53 6.93 -26.51
C GLY A 117 17.00 6.74 -25.08
N CYS A 118 16.76 5.57 -24.53
CA CYS A 118 17.22 5.24 -23.19
C CYS A 118 17.59 3.76 -23.07
N VAL A 119 18.45 3.46 -22.11
CA VAL A 119 18.81 2.08 -21.77
C VAL A 119 17.89 1.58 -20.67
N ILE A 120 17.19 0.49 -20.96
CA ILE A 120 16.34 -0.25 -20.03
C ILE A 120 16.84 -1.68 -19.86
N ARG A 121 16.46 -2.35 -18.79
CA ARG A 121 16.86 -3.73 -18.49
C ARG A 121 15.65 -4.63 -18.37
N GLN A 122 15.77 -5.87 -18.84
CA GLN A 122 14.76 -6.90 -18.59
C GLN A 122 14.42 -6.99 -17.10
N GLY A 123 13.14 -7.09 -16.79
CA GLY A 123 12.62 -7.12 -15.43
C GLY A 123 12.44 -5.75 -14.78
N GLN A 124 12.85 -4.65 -15.43
CA GLN A 124 12.50 -3.30 -14.96
C GLN A 124 11.04 -2.98 -15.21
N VAL A 125 10.50 -2.16 -14.32
CA VAL A 125 9.19 -1.54 -14.47
C VAL A 125 9.40 -0.11 -14.92
N ILE A 126 8.68 0.30 -15.96
CA ILE A 126 8.73 1.63 -16.54
C ILE A 126 7.41 2.34 -16.27
N ARG A 127 7.49 3.54 -15.71
CA ARG A 127 6.40 4.53 -15.69
C ARG A 127 6.60 5.51 -16.82
N ARG A 128 5.62 5.59 -17.71
CA ARG A 128 5.62 6.44 -18.91
C ARG A 128 4.60 7.54 -18.74
N ARG A 129 4.99 8.79 -18.97
CA ARG A 129 4.10 9.95 -18.80
C ARG A 129 4.24 10.94 -19.95
N ARG A 130 3.11 11.30 -20.55
CA ARG A 130 3.00 12.42 -21.51
C ARG A 130 2.56 13.68 -20.77
N GLY A 131 3.43 14.68 -20.71
CA GLY A 131 3.17 15.94 -19.99
C GLY A 131 2.70 15.73 -18.55
N ARG A 132 1.54 16.32 -18.20
CA ARG A 132 0.90 16.15 -16.88
C ARG A 132 -0.14 15.02 -16.82
N GLY A 133 -0.33 14.26 -17.91
CA GLY A 133 -1.33 13.20 -18.01
C GLY A 133 -1.14 12.04 -17.03
N VAL A 134 -2.13 11.14 -17.02
CA VAL A 134 -2.12 9.91 -16.21
C VAL A 134 -0.95 9.01 -16.68
N PRO A 135 -0.11 8.53 -15.76
CA PRO A 135 0.98 7.63 -16.11
C PRO A 135 0.47 6.29 -16.64
N ARG A 136 1.23 5.70 -17.57
CA ARG A 136 1.06 4.32 -18.05
C ARG A 136 2.24 3.50 -17.60
N TYR A 137 2.03 2.21 -17.36
CA TYR A 137 3.08 1.36 -16.81
C TYR A 137 3.37 0.19 -17.77
N ALA A 138 4.63 -0.23 -17.79
CA ALA A 138 5.07 -1.38 -18.57
C ALA A 138 6.15 -2.17 -17.83
N LEU A 139 6.14 -3.48 -17.99
CA LEU A 139 7.22 -4.37 -17.61
C LEU A 139 8.11 -4.66 -18.83
N VAL A 140 9.42 -4.56 -18.65
CA VAL A 140 10.38 -4.95 -19.69
C VAL A 140 10.52 -6.47 -19.72
N ALA A 141 9.95 -7.10 -20.73
CA ALA A 141 10.07 -8.52 -21.00
C ALA A 141 11.36 -8.84 -21.78
N ALA A 142 11.58 -10.12 -22.08
CA ALA A 142 12.70 -10.55 -22.91
C ALA A 142 12.64 -9.90 -24.32
N GLY A 143 13.81 -9.67 -24.92
CA GLY A 143 13.91 -9.11 -26.27
C GLY A 143 13.41 -7.67 -26.40
N ALA A 144 13.61 -6.83 -25.39
CA ALA A 144 13.21 -5.42 -25.35
C ALA A 144 11.69 -5.15 -25.48
N THR A 145 10.84 -6.17 -25.30
CA THR A 145 9.39 -6.01 -25.42
C THR A 145 8.80 -5.36 -24.17
N LEU A 146 7.90 -4.39 -24.36
CA LEU A 146 7.19 -3.73 -23.27
C LEU A 146 5.80 -4.33 -23.10
N ARG A 147 5.57 -5.06 -22.01
CA ARG A 147 4.24 -5.56 -21.63
C ARG A 147 3.51 -4.51 -20.80
N THR A 148 2.37 -4.02 -21.28
CA THR A 148 1.53 -3.11 -20.52
C THR A 148 1.00 -3.78 -19.25
N ILE A 149 1.08 -3.06 -18.14
CA ILE A 149 0.61 -3.47 -16.82
C ILE A 149 -0.06 -2.27 -16.13
N ASP A 150 -0.80 -2.52 -15.05
CA ASP A 150 -1.38 -1.43 -14.23
C ASP A 150 -0.40 -0.92 -13.15
N GLU A 151 -0.78 0.15 -12.44
CA GLU A 151 0.04 0.75 -11.37
C GLU A 151 0.29 -0.23 -10.21
N THR A 152 -0.68 -1.10 -9.90
CA THR A 152 -0.57 -2.07 -8.82
C THR A 152 0.49 -3.11 -9.15
N GLU A 153 0.39 -3.75 -10.31
CA GLU A 153 1.36 -4.72 -10.81
C GLU A 153 2.74 -4.09 -10.97
N ALA A 154 2.81 -2.84 -11.45
CA ALA A 154 4.05 -2.08 -11.58
C ALA A 154 4.77 -1.89 -10.25
N LEU A 155 4.07 -1.40 -9.23
CA LEU A 155 4.67 -1.18 -7.91
C LEU A 155 5.01 -2.50 -7.22
N LEU A 156 4.16 -3.52 -7.33
CA LEU A 156 4.45 -4.85 -6.77
C LEU A 156 5.72 -5.47 -7.38
N HIS A 157 5.91 -5.37 -8.70
CA HIS A 157 7.17 -5.81 -9.33
C HIS A 157 8.37 -4.94 -8.92
N GLY A 158 8.16 -3.64 -8.70
CA GLY A 158 9.18 -2.74 -8.15
C GLY A 158 9.64 -3.18 -6.77
N TYR A 159 8.70 -3.37 -5.84
CA TYR A 159 8.96 -3.84 -4.47
C TYR A 159 9.50 -5.27 -4.41
N ALA A 160 9.07 -6.18 -5.29
CA ALA A 160 9.61 -7.54 -5.33
C ALA A 160 11.11 -7.56 -5.62
N ARG A 161 11.64 -6.51 -6.27
CA ARG A 161 13.08 -6.34 -6.56
C ARG A 161 13.83 -5.57 -5.48
N ALA A 162 13.12 -4.95 -4.54
CA ALA A 162 13.75 -4.36 -3.37
C ALA A 162 14.27 -5.48 -2.48
N THR A 163 15.59 -5.63 -2.38
CA THR A 163 16.22 -6.37 -1.27
C THR A 163 15.68 -5.79 0.05
N PRO A 164 15.54 -6.58 1.13
CA PRO A 164 14.78 -6.19 2.32
C PRO A 164 14.98 -4.72 2.68
N ALA A 165 13.98 -3.89 2.37
CA ALA A 165 14.11 -2.45 2.47
C ALA A 165 13.68 -2.02 3.86
N ARG A 166 14.35 -1.01 4.42
CA ARG A 166 13.95 -0.41 5.68
C ARG A 166 13.42 0.98 5.43
N LEU A 167 12.24 1.26 5.98
CA LEU A 167 11.68 2.60 6.03
C LEU A 167 11.48 3.03 7.47
N THR A 168 11.61 4.33 7.71
CA THR A 168 11.49 4.92 9.04
C THR A 168 10.28 5.84 9.08
N ALA A 169 9.33 5.52 9.95
CA ALA A 169 8.24 6.42 10.33
C ALA A 169 8.70 7.34 11.47
N ARG A 170 8.14 8.55 11.52
CA ARG A 170 8.45 9.55 12.55
C ARG A 170 7.36 9.55 13.61
N ARG A 171 7.76 9.69 14.88
CA ARG A 171 6.81 9.90 15.98
C ARG A 171 6.53 11.39 16.16
N ASP A 172 5.25 11.74 16.29
CA ASP A 172 4.77 13.10 16.56
C ASP A 172 3.75 13.03 17.71
N GLY A 173 4.26 13.09 18.95
CA GLY A 173 3.47 12.84 20.15
C GLY A 173 2.84 11.43 20.18
N GLU A 174 1.51 11.38 20.19
CA GLU A 174 0.69 10.15 20.14
C GLU A 174 0.31 9.72 18.71
N ARG A 175 0.90 10.38 17.71
CA ARG A 175 0.70 10.10 16.30
C ARG A 175 1.98 9.59 15.67
N ILE A 176 1.81 8.85 14.58
CA ILE A 176 2.92 8.32 13.79
C ILE A 176 2.74 8.81 12.35
N VAL A 177 3.77 9.45 11.84
CA VAL A 177 3.85 9.95 10.47
C VAL A 177 4.54 8.88 9.62
N LEU A 178 3.80 8.28 8.71
CA LEU A 178 4.29 7.23 7.81
C LEU A 178 5.15 7.82 6.69
N PRO A 179 6.20 7.12 6.24
CA PRO A 179 7.07 7.63 5.19
C PRO A 179 6.32 7.75 3.84
N ALA A 180 6.57 8.83 3.11
CA ALA A 180 5.94 9.08 1.81
C ALA A 180 6.70 8.34 0.69
N HIS A 181 6.16 7.19 0.27
CA HIS A 181 6.64 6.45 -0.90
C HIS A 181 5.47 6.02 -1.81
N PRO A 182 5.71 5.78 -3.10
CA PRO A 182 4.72 5.19 -3.99
C PRO A 182 4.34 3.77 -3.56
N LEU A 183 3.16 3.60 -2.97
CA LEU A 183 2.63 2.29 -2.57
C LEU A 183 1.63 1.75 -3.58
N PRO A 184 1.54 0.41 -3.79
CA PRO A 184 0.50 -0.16 -4.64
C PRO A 184 -0.89 0.35 -4.22
N PRO A 185 -1.78 0.72 -5.15
CA PRO A 185 -3.05 1.38 -4.84
C PRO A 185 -3.89 0.69 -3.76
N PRO A 186 -4.02 -0.66 -3.71
CA PRO A 186 -4.74 -1.33 -2.62
C PRO A 186 -4.12 -1.12 -1.23
N HIS A 187 -2.78 -1.12 -1.14
CA HIS A 187 -2.04 -0.89 0.11
C HIS A 187 -2.18 0.56 0.56
N ARG A 188 -1.99 1.49 -0.38
CA ARG A 188 -2.18 2.94 -0.15
C ARG A 188 -3.58 3.25 0.36
N ARG A 189 -4.60 2.64 -0.25
CA ARG A 189 -6.00 2.83 0.14
C ARG A 189 -6.24 2.36 1.57
N LEU A 190 -5.77 1.16 1.93
CA LEU A 190 -5.95 0.64 3.29
C LEU A 190 -5.27 1.52 4.34
N LEU A 191 -4.05 1.99 4.07
CA LEU A 191 -3.36 2.93 4.97
C LEU A 191 -4.09 4.26 5.09
N ARG A 192 -4.64 4.79 3.99
CA ARG A 192 -5.46 6.02 4.01
C ARG A 192 -6.71 5.88 4.86
N GLU A 193 -7.35 4.72 4.86
CA GLU A 193 -8.54 4.48 5.67
C GLU A 193 -8.21 4.39 7.18
N MET A 194 -6.99 3.98 7.53
CA MET A 194 -6.49 4.04 8.91
C MET A 194 -5.89 5.40 9.30
N ALA A 195 -5.67 6.29 8.33
CA ALA A 195 -5.09 7.61 8.57
C ALA A 195 -6.11 8.54 9.22
N ILE A 196 -5.64 9.31 10.19
CA ILE A 196 -6.43 10.33 10.88
C ILE A 196 -6.15 11.74 10.36
N ASP A 197 -5.01 11.92 9.67
CA ASP A 197 -4.54 13.21 9.18
C ASP A 197 -3.48 13.01 8.09
N THR A 198 -3.00 14.13 7.52
CA THR A 198 -1.85 14.19 6.64
C THR A 198 -0.91 15.31 7.06
N LEU A 199 0.39 15.04 7.12
CA LEU A 199 1.43 16.02 7.44
C LEU A 199 2.51 15.96 6.37
N ASP A 200 2.80 17.04 5.66
CA ASP A 200 3.82 17.09 4.59
C ASP A 200 3.66 15.94 3.57
N ASP A 201 2.43 15.74 3.07
CA ASP A 201 2.02 14.64 2.18
C ASP A 201 2.17 13.21 2.75
N CYS A 202 2.58 13.08 4.01
CA CYS A 202 2.69 11.82 4.72
C CYS A 202 1.39 11.48 5.44
N LEU A 203 1.00 10.21 5.43
CA LEU A 203 -0.17 9.74 6.19
C LEU A 203 0.16 9.72 7.68
N VAL A 204 -0.76 10.24 8.48
CA VAL A 204 -0.64 10.23 9.95
C VAL A 204 -1.62 9.22 10.51
N ILE A 205 -1.13 8.30 11.34
CA ILE A 205 -1.93 7.26 12.00
C ILE A 205 -1.83 7.37 13.52
N GLU A 206 -2.80 6.81 14.24
CA GLU A 206 -2.72 6.65 15.70
C GLU A 206 -1.72 5.54 16.08
N THR A 207 -1.10 5.65 17.26
CA THR A 207 -0.17 4.61 17.77
C THR A 207 -0.77 3.20 17.77
N LYS A 208 -2.07 3.05 18.05
CA LYS A 208 -2.76 1.74 18.01
C LYS A 208 -2.84 1.10 16.62
N ALA A 209 -2.71 1.89 15.55
CA ALA A 209 -2.70 1.40 14.17
C ALA A 209 -1.29 0.97 13.71
N TRP A 210 -0.27 1.20 14.54
CA TRP A 210 1.13 0.98 14.17
C TRP A 210 1.42 -0.46 13.73
N ALA A 211 0.98 -1.45 14.51
CA ALA A 211 1.22 -2.86 14.18
C ALA A 211 0.60 -3.24 12.82
N LEU A 212 -0.60 -2.76 12.53
CA LEU A 212 -1.27 -2.99 11.24
C LEU A 212 -0.53 -2.30 10.09
N ALA A 213 -0.03 -1.09 10.29
CA ALA A 213 0.82 -0.44 9.30
C ALA A 213 2.10 -1.26 9.04
N GLN A 214 2.76 -1.76 10.08
CA GLN A 214 3.93 -2.64 9.93
C GLN A 214 3.60 -3.90 9.12
N GLU A 215 2.45 -4.54 9.35
CA GLU A 215 2.01 -5.70 8.57
C GLU A 215 1.78 -5.38 7.08
N ILE A 216 1.19 -4.23 6.77
CA ILE A 216 0.98 -3.77 5.38
C ILE A 216 2.32 -3.58 4.67
N TYR A 217 3.28 -2.92 5.32
CA TYR A 217 4.62 -2.71 4.77
C TYR A 217 5.41 -4.02 4.67
N ALA A 218 5.27 -4.92 5.65
CA ALA A 218 5.89 -6.24 5.63
C ALA A 218 5.40 -7.09 4.45
N GLY A 219 4.12 -6.96 4.07
CA GLY A 219 3.57 -7.57 2.86
C GLY A 219 4.27 -7.13 1.56
N LEU A 220 4.94 -5.97 1.57
CA LEU A 220 5.76 -5.43 0.50
C LEU A 220 7.27 -5.69 0.69
N GLY A 221 7.65 -6.56 1.63
CA GLY A 221 9.06 -6.85 1.92
C GLY A 221 9.79 -5.70 2.63
N ILE A 222 9.05 -4.76 3.23
CA ILE A 222 9.60 -3.58 3.88
C ILE A 222 9.55 -3.76 5.41
N LEU A 223 10.68 -3.59 6.06
CA LEU A 223 10.75 -3.44 7.50
C LEU A 223 10.48 -1.97 7.87
N LEU A 224 9.28 -1.70 8.40
CA LEU A 224 8.89 -0.38 8.88
C LEU A 224 9.28 -0.21 10.36
N THR A 225 10.15 0.77 10.64
CA THR A 225 10.65 1.09 11.99
C THR A 225 10.24 2.50 12.42
N LEU A 226 10.25 2.78 13.72
CA LEU A 226 10.11 4.15 14.23
C LEU A 226 11.49 4.79 14.39
N GLU A 227 11.58 6.08 14.08
CA GLU A 227 12.74 6.89 14.37
C GLU A 227 13.07 6.82 15.87
N LYS A 228 14.33 6.50 16.20
CA LYS A 228 14.77 6.53 17.60
C LYS A 228 14.74 7.99 18.05
N GLN A 229 13.99 8.29 19.11
CA GLN A 229 14.12 9.59 19.76
C GLN A 229 15.57 9.75 20.20
N ALA A 230 16.22 10.84 19.78
CA ALA A 230 17.51 11.20 20.31
C ALA A 230 17.34 11.46 21.81
N GLU A 231 17.97 10.65 22.64
CA GLU A 231 18.11 10.94 24.06
C GLU A 231 18.83 12.29 24.17
N ALA A 232 18.12 13.32 24.63
CA ALA A 232 18.74 14.57 25.01
C ALA A 232 19.73 14.27 26.15
N LYS A 233 21.01 14.49 25.90
CA LYS A 233 22.05 14.53 26.93
C LYS A 233 21.91 15.79 27.77
#